data_AF-A0A1H1B634-F1
#
_entry.id   AF-A0A1H1B634-F1
#
_cell.length_a   1.000
_cell.length_b   1.000
_cell.length_c   1.000
_cell.angle_alpha   90.00
_cell.angle_beta   90.00
_cell.angle_gamma   90.00
#
_symmetry.space_group_name_H-M   'P 1'
#
loop_
_entity.id
_entity.type
_entity.pdbx_description
1 polymer ?
#
loop_
_entity_poly.entity_id
_entity_poly.type
_entity_poly.pdbx_seq_one_letter_code
_entity_poly.pdbx_strand_id
1 'polypeptide(L)'
;MSRKKNEQKVDLEKFNETTSLFGYELIRDVLIPNLLGAETHEILYWAGKELARQYPLANRQDIVRFFDKAGFGLIELNKEQRNKQVYTLSGKVVQARLKHTQPSFNLEAGFLAEQIQTLDHLYTEALTEVNMKTKVVTFIVQSDTKDRLSIEEPFTHFVMSDDENKEKSIMNSDVPEQDESVLASRSSRHEL
;
A
#
# COMPACT_ATOMS: atom_id res chain seq x y z
N MET A 1 -27.29 16.65 -6.90
CA MET A 1 -26.04 17.35 -6.58
C MET A 1 -25.01 16.31 -6.18
N SER A 2 -24.01 16.06 -7.03
CA SER A 2 -22.96 15.08 -6.75
C SER A 2 -21.97 15.70 -5.77
N ARG A 3 -21.84 15.13 -4.57
CA ARG A 3 -20.79 15.52 -3.62
C ARG A 3 -19.47 15.08 -4.24
N LYS A 4 -18.67 16.03 -4.74
CA LYS A 4 -17.25 15.79 -5.02
C LYS A 4 -16.59 15.39 -3.70
N LYS A 5 -16.34 14.10 -3.51
CA LYS A 5 -15.50 13.60 -2.43
C LYS A 5 -14.09 14.12 -2.74
N ASN A 6 -13.57 15.00 -1.88
CA ASN A 6 -12.16 15.40 -1.93
C ASN A 6 -11.33 14.21 -1.47
N GLU A 7 -11.02 13.29 -2.38
CA GLU A 7 -10.02 12.25 -2.16
C GLU A 7 -8.65 12.83 -2.51
N GLN A 8 -8.12 13.69 -1.64
CA GLN A 8 -6.69 14.00 -1.67
C GLN A 8 -5.96 12.78 -1.13
N LYS A 9 -5.55 11.90 -2.05
CA LYS A 9 -4.69 10.76 -1.76
C LYS A 9 -3.34 11.29 -1.27
N VAL A 10 -2.96 10.93 -0.04
CA VAL A 10 -1.68 11.36 0.52
C VAL A 10 -0.57 10.62 -0.24
N ASP A 11 0.40 11.37 -0.75
CA ASP A 11 1.57 10.80 -1.41
C ASP A 11 2.49 10.16 -0.37
N LEU A 12 2.42 8.83 -0.25
CA LEU A 12 3.16 8.06 0.75
C LEU A 12 4.68 8.14 0.55
N GLU A 13 5.15 8.46 -0.66
CA GLU A 13 6.57 8.58 -0.96
C GLU A 13 7.22 9.79 -0.29
N LYS A 14 6.43 10.76 0.19
CA LYS A 14 6.92 11.90 0.97
C LYS A 14 7.29 11.52 2.41
N PHE A 15 6.88 10.35 2.90
CA PHE A 15 7.23 9.87 4.24
C PHE A 15 8.42 8.91 4.16
N ASN A 16 9.62 9.47 3.98
CA ASN A 16 10.87 8.71 3.98
C ASN A 16 11.71 8.90 5.26
N GLU A 17 11.22 9.71 6.22
CA GLU A 17 11.90 9.96 7.48
C GLU A 17 11.68 8.84 8.50
N THR A 18 12.73 8.50 9.25
CA THR A 18 12.65 7.51 10.32
C THR A 18 11.78 8.02 11.47
N THR A 19 10.65 7.36 11.71
CA THR A 19 9.76 7.67 12.83
C THR A 19 10.27 7.03 14.13
N SER A 20 10.17 7.75 15.25
CA SER A 20 10.47 7.21 16.57
C SER A 20 9.53 6.05 16.90
N LEU A 21 10.10 4.88 17.25
CA LEU A 21 9.32 3.71 17.67
C LEU A 21 8.41 4.03 18.85
N PHE A 22 8.88 4.82 19.82
CA PHE A 22 8.08 5.26 20.96
C PHE A 22 6.87 6.08 20.54
N GLY A 23 7.05 7.02 19.61
CA GLY A 23 5.95 7.86 19.12
C GLY A 23 4.89 7.03 18.40
N TYR A 24 5.34 6.06 17.60
CA TYR A 24 4.46 5.12 16.93
C TYR A 24 3.65 4.27 17.91
N GLU A 25 4.31 3.66 18.91
CA GLU A 25 3.64 2.85 19.96
C GLU A 25 2.68 3.69 20.81
N LEU A 26 3.05 4.94 21.14
CA LEU A 26 2.19 5.82 21.92
C LEU A 26 0.86 6.11 21.21
N ILE A 27 0.90 6.41 19.91
CA ILE A 27 -0.34 6.64 19.16
C ILE A 27 -1.06 5.31 18.94
N ARG A 28 -0.35 4.29 18.46
CA ARG A 28 -0.96 3.06 17.97
C ARG A 28 -1.45 2.13 19.06
N ASP A 29 -0.61 1.87 20.05
CA ASP A 29 -0.83 0.83 21.07
C ASP A 29 -1.36 1.41 22.40
N VAL A 30 -1.36 2.75 22.56
CA VAL A 30 -1.94 3.43 23.74
C VAL A 30 -3.15 4.30 23.39
N LEU A 31 -3.00 5.29 22.50
CA LEU A 31 -4.09 6.22 22.19
C LEU A 31 -5.26 5.56 21.45
N ILE A 32 -5.00 4.80 20.39
CA ILE A 32 -6.08 4.17 19.59
C ILE A 32 -6.95 3.24 20.44
N PRO A 33 -6.40 2.29 21.23
CA PRO A 33 -7.23 1.45 22.08
C PRO A 33 -8.03 2.24 23.13
N ASN A 34 -7.48 3.35 23.63
CA ASN A 34 -8.19 4.24 24.54
C ASN A 34 -9.41 4.90 23.88
N LEU A 35 -9.27 5.31 22.61
CA LEU A 35 -10.36 5.94 21.84
C LEU A 35 -11.45 4.95 21.42
N LEU A 36 -11.07 3.72 21.05
CA LEU A 36 -11.98 2.75 20.45
C LEU A 36 -12.59 1.78 21.46
N GLY A 37 -11.97 1.59 22.64
CA GLY A 37 -12.50 0.75 23.71
C GLY A 37 -12.67 -0.71 23.29
N ALA A 38 -13.83 -1.29 23.58
CA ALA A 38 -14.10 -2.71 23.34
C ALA A 38 -14.08 -3.09 21.84
N GLU A 39 -14.40 -2.15 20.96
CA GLU A 39 -14.52 -2.38 19.51
C GLU A 39 -13.18 -2.25 18.77
N THR A 40 -12.08 -2.01 19.51
CA THR A 40 -10.74 -1.75 18.94
C THR A 40 -10.36 -2.80 17.89
N HIS A 41 -10.55 -4.09 18.18
CA HIS A 41 -10.15 -5.17 17.28
C HIS A 41 -10.94 -5.17 15.97
N GLU A 42 -12.26 -5.01 16.03
CA GLU A 42 -13.12 -5.01 14.84
C GLU A 42 -12.87 -3.77 13.99
N ILE A 43 -12.81 -2.60 14.63
CA ILE A 43 -12.56 -1.33 13.95
C ILE A 43 -11.19 -1.33 13.29
N LEU A 44 -10.14 -1.83 13.97
CA LEU A 44 -8.80 -1.93 13.36
C LEU A 44 -8.79 -2.87 12.15
N TYR A 45 -9.53 -3.97 12.19
CA TYR A 45 -9.64 -4.87 11.05
C TYR A 45 -10.26 -4.18 9.84
N TRP A 46 -11.39 -3.51 10.04
CA TRP A 46 -12.05 -2.71 9.00
C TRP A 46 -11.18 -1.56 8.50
N ALA A 47 -10.50 -0.86 9.40
CA ALA A 47 -9.56 0.21 9.05
C ALA A 47 -8.40 -0.31 8.19
N GLY A 48 -7.92 -1.53 8.47
CA GLY A 48 -6.90 -2.19 7.65
C GLY A 48 -7.38 -2.45 6.23
N LYS A 49 -8.60 -3.00 6.08
CA LYS A 49 -9.21 -3.20 4.75
C LYS A 49 -9.38 -1.89 4.01
N GLU A 50 -9.91 -0.86 4.68
CA GLU A 50 -10.10 0.46 4.07
C GLU A 50 -8.77 1.08 3.63
N LEU A 51 -7.73 0.94 4.44
CA LEU A 51 -6.38 1.39 4.08
C LEU A 51 -5.85 0.68 2.83
N ALA A 52 -6.07 -0.63 2.71
CA ALA A 52 -5.67 -1.39 1.53
C ALA A 52 -6.40 -0.95 0.25
N ARG A 53 -7.70 -0.60 0.34
CA ARG A 53 -8.45 -0.05 -0.80
C ARG A 53 -7.94 1.32 -1.24
N GLN A 54 -7.48 2.13 -0.29
CA GLN A 54 -6.87 3.42 -0.60
C GLN A 54 -5.49 3.22 -1.24
N TYR A 55 -4.71 2.23 -0.81
CA TYR A 55 -3.37 1.96 -1.32
C TYR A 55 -3.26 0.56 -1.94
N PRO A 56 -3.93 0.31 -3.09
CA PRO A 56 -3.91 -1.00 -3.73
C PRO A 56 -2.51 -1.29 -4.27
N LEU A 57 -1.97 -2.45 -3.92
CA LEU A 57 -0.65 -2.89 -4.33
C LEU A 57 -0.72 -3.62 -5.68
N ALA A 58 0.33 -3.50 -6.48
CA ALA A 58 0.35 -4.09 -7.82
C ALA A 58 0.64 -5.60 -7.81
N ASN A 59 1.38 -6.07 -6.81
CA ASN A 59 1.76 -7.48 -6.71
C ASN A 59 2.05 -7.91 -5.27
N ARG A 60 2.28 -9.22 -5.06
CA ARG A 60 2.53 -9.81 -3.75
C ARG A 60 3.88 -9.40 -3.13
N GLN A 61 4.89 -9.04 -3.93
CA GLN A 61 6.18 -8.57 -3.41
C GLN A 61 6.03 -7.18 -2.77
N ASP A 62 5.15 -6.35 -3.31
CA ASP A 62 4.85 -5.03 -2.76
C ASP A 62 4.22 -5.12 -1.37
N ILE A 63 3.57 -6.25 -1.02
CA ILE A 63 3.04 -6.48 0.34
C ILE A 63 4.19 -6.46 1.35
N VAL A 64 5.28 -7.19 1.06
CA VAL A 64 6.46 -7.25 1.94
C VAL A 64 7.07 -5.85 2.10
N ARG A 65 7.23 -5.13 0.99
CA ARG A 65 7.77 -3.76 0.98
C ARG A 65 6.89 -2.79 1.77
N PHE A 66 5.57 -2.88 1.59
CA PHE A 66 4.62 -2.03 2.31
C PHE A 66 4.65 -2.30 3.81
N PHE A 67 4.67 -3.56 4.23
CA PHE A 67 4.70 -3.93 5.65
C PHE A 67 5.96 -3.39 6.36
N ASP A 68 7.11 -3.43 5.70
CA ASP A 68 8.34 -2.86 6.23
C ASP A 68 8.25 -1.32 6.30
N LYS A 69 7.89 -0.68 5.18
CA LYS A 69 7.79 0.80 5.08
C LYS A 69 6.74 1.39 6.04
N ALA A 70 5.61 0.71 6.24
CA ALA A 70 4.54 1.14 7.14
C ALA A 70 4.84 0.87 8.63
N GLY A 71 5.97 0.24 8.95
CA GLY A 71 6.31 -0.15 10.32
C GLY A 71 5.39 -1.22 10.89
N PHE A 72 4.76 -2.05 10.04
CA PHE A 72 3.94 -3.19 10.47
C PHE A 72 4.81 -4.37 10.92
N GLY A 73 5.99 -4.51 10.32
CA GLY A 73 6.96 -5.54 10.63
C GLY A 73 7.40 -6.30 9.38
N LEU A 74 8.13 -7.39 9.59
CA LEU A 74 8.63 -8.24 8.51
C LEU A 74 7.64 -9.37 8.27
N ILE A 75 6.98 -9.35 7.11
CA ILE A 75 6.00 -10.36 6.71
C ILE A 75 6.60 -11.35 5.71
N GLU A 76 6.35 -12.64 5.92
CA GLU A 76 6.85 -13.73 5.08
C GLU A 76 5.73 -14.73 4.78
N LEU A 77 5.64 -15.19 3.52
CA LEU A 77 4.72 -16.26 3.11
C LEU A 77 5.37 -17.62 3.41
N ASN A 78 4.80 -18.38 4.33
CA ASN A 78 5.32 -19.71 4.71
C ASN A 78 4.65 -20.86 3.98
N LYS A 79 3.38 -20.69 3.62
CA LYS A 79 2.60 -21.74 2.96
C LYS A 79 1.55 -21.14 2.06
N GLU A 80 1.48 -21.65 0.83
CA GLU A 80 0.46 -21.28 -0.13
C GLU A 80 -0.27 -22.54 -0.61
N GLN A 81 -1.59 -22.47 -0.58
CA GLN A 81 -2.52 -23.47 -1.08
C GLN A 81 -3.63 -22.76 -1.85
N ARG A 82 -4.39 -23.52 -2.64
CA ARG A 82 -5.40 -22.98 -3.58
C ARG A 82 -6.34 -21.92 -2.99
N ASN A 83 -6.76 -22.06 -1.73
CA ASN A 83 -7.71 -21.16 -1.06
C ASN A 83 -7.22 -20.70 0.32
N LYS A 84 -5.94 -20.93 0.62
CA LYS A 84 -5.38 -20.67 1.94
C LYS A 84 -3.91 -20.28 1.83
N GLN A 85 -3.55 -19.15 2.43
CA GLN A 85 -2.19 -18.69 2.55
C GLN A 85 -1.86 -18.49 4.03
N VAL A 86 -0.64 -18.83 4.43
CA VAL A 86 -0.16 -18.67 5.81
C VAL A 86 1.06 -17.78 5.79
N TYR A 87 0.93 -16.61 6.41
CA TYR A 87 2.01 -15.64 6.57
C TYR A 87 2.48 -15.60 8.02
N THR A 88 3.76 -15.32 8.24
CA THR A 88 4.27 -14.93 9.56
C THR A 88 4.71 -13.49 9.56
N LEU A 89 4.45 -12.82 10.67
CA LEU A 89 4.87 -11.45 10.94
C LEU A 89 5.86 -11.45 12.12
N SER A 90 6.99 -10.78 11.92
CA SER A 90 8.10 -10.74 12.87
C SER A 90 8.82 -9.38 12.85
N GLY A 91 9.95 -9.28 13.58
CA GLY A 91 10.78 -8.07 13.65
C GLY A 91 10.64 -7.29 14.95
N LYS A 92 11.42 -6.21 15.08
CA LYS A 92 11.55 -5.45 16.34
C LYS A 92 10.24 -4.82 16.80
N VAL A 93 9.48 -4.23 15.88
CA VAL A 93 8.17 -3.60 16.18
C VAL A 93 7.18 -4.63 16.72
N VAL A 94 7.11 -5.80 16.10
CA VAL A 94 6.25 -6.91 16.52
C VAL A 94 6.66 -7.42 17.89
N GLN A 95 7.96 -7.63 18.12
CA GLN A 95 8.47 -8.07 19.42
C GLN A 95 8.18 -7.07 20.54
N ALA A 96 8.27 -5.76 20.25
CA ALA A 96 7.92 -4.72 21.19
C ALA A 96 6.41 -4.77 21.51
N ARG A 97 5.57 -4.86 20.49
CA ARG A 97 4.11 -4.96 20.66
C ARG A 97 3.68 -6.20 21.47
N LEU A 98 4.33 -7.34 21.24
CA LEU A 98 4.10 -8.60 21.97
C LEU A 98 4.50 -8.55 23.46
N LYS A 99 4.96 -7.41 23.98
CA LYS A 99 5.15 -7.16 25.41
C LYS A 99 3.92 -6.50 26.07
N HIS A 100 2.99 -5.95 25.28
CA HIS A 100 1.74 -5.40 25.82
C HIS A 100 0.80 -6.53 26.28
N THR A 101 -0.13 -6.18 27.18
CA THR A 101 -1.09 -7.13 27.78
C THR A 101 -2.05 -7.73 26.74
N GLN A 102 -2.46 -6.93 25.76
CA GLN A 102 -3.39 -7.34 24.70
C GLN A 102 -2.90 -6.81 23.35
N PRO A 103 -1.88 -7.44 22.74
CA PRO A 103 -1.37 -6.99 21.44
C PRO A 103 -2.41 -7.28 20.36
N SER A 104 -2.64 -6.30 19.48
CA SER A 104 -3.52 -6.45 18.32
C SER A 104 -2.72 -6.31 17.03
N PHE A 105 -3.03 -7.19 16.07
CA PHE A 105 -2.51 -7.16 14.70
C PHE A 105 -3.65 -7.14 13.67
N ASN A 106 -4.84 -6.71 14.10
CA ASN A 106 -6.04 -6.72 13.27
C ASN A 106 -5.94 -5.73 12.11
N LEU A 107 -5.24 -4.61 12.31
CA LEU A 107 -4.95 -3.65 11.24
C LEU A 107 -4.16 -4.32 10.10
N GLU A 108 -3.07 -5.01 10.45
CA GLU A 108 -2.26 -5.76 9.49
C GLU A 108 -3.05 -6.88 8.82
N ALA A 109 -3.84 -7.63 9.59
CA ALA A 109 -4.66 -8.72 9.06
C ALA A 109 -5.71 -8.22 8.06
N GLY A 110 -6.42 -7.14 8.38
CA GLY A 110 -7.40 -6.53 7.49
C GLY A 110 -6.77 -5.98 6.22
N PHE A 111 -5.62 -5.30 6.35
CA PHE A 111 -4.86 -4.82 5.21
C PHE A 111 -4.43 -5.97 4.30
N LEU A 112 -3.82 -7.02 4.85
CA LEU A 112 -3.39 -8.19 4.10
C LEU A 112 -4.57 -8.88 3.40
N ALA A 113 -5.70 -9.09 4.10
CA ALA A 113 -6.88 -9.73 3.54
C ALA A 113 -7.40 -9.00 2.30
N GLU A 114 -7.52 -7.68 2.37
CA GLU A 114 -8.03 -6.87 1.25
C GLU A 114 -7.02 -6.75 0.10
N GLN A 115 -5.70 -6.71 0.37
CA GLN A 115 -4.70 -6.76 -0.69
C GLN A 115 -4.78 -8.08 -1.46
N ILE A 116 -4.85 -9.20 -0.75
CA ILE A 116 -5.00 -10.53 -1.38
C ILE A 116 -6.33 -10.64 -2.13
N GLN A 117 -7.42 -10.14 -1.55
CA GLN A 117 -8.73 -10.07 -2.22
C GLN A 117 -8.64 -9.31 -3.55
N THR A 118 -7.96 -8.16 -3.54
CA THR A 118 -7.81 -7.31 -4.72
C THR A 118 -6.97 -7.99 -5.80
N LEU A 119 -5.86 -8.63 -5.40
CA LEU A 119 -4.95 -9.32 -6.32
C LEU A 119 -5.54 -10.61 -6.90
N ASP A 120 -6.29 -11.37 -6.12
CA ASP A 120 -6.83 -12.67 -6.52
C ASP A 120 -8.27 -12.59 -7.07
N HIS A 121 -8.94 -11.46 -6.87
CA HIS A 121 -10.35 -11.24 -7.22
C HIS A 121 -11.31 -12.25 -6.58
N LEU A 122 -11.00 -12.68 -5.35
CA LEU A 122 -11.78 -13.61 -4.55
C LEU A 122 -12.01 -13.02 -3.16
N TYR A 123 -13.23 -13.14 -2.66
CA TYR A 123 -13.54 -12.71 -1.29
C TYR A 123 -12.58 -13.36 -0.30
N THR A 124 -11.90 -12.55 0.51
CA THR A 124 -10.80 -13.02 1.36
C THR A 124 -10.90 -12.44 2.78
N GLU A 125 -10.64 -13.29 3.77
CA GLU A 125 -10.56 -12.94 5.19
C GLU A 125 -9.25 -13.43 5.79
N ALA A 126 -8.75 -12.76 6.83
CA ALA A 126 -7.55 -13.15 7.55
C ALA A 126 -7.81 -13.33 9.05
N LEU A 127 -7.44 -14.50 9.57
CA LEU A 127 -7.39 -14.78 11.01
C LEU A 127 -5.98 -14.50 11.53
N THR A 128 -5.87 -13.91 12.73
CA THR A 128 -4.61 -13.71 13.43
C THR A 128 -4.44 -14.73 14.55
N GLU A 129 -3.29 -15.41 14.59
CA GLU A 129 -2.86 -16.26 15.70
C GLU A 129 -1.56 -15.72 16.29
N VAL A 130 -1.53 -15.52 17.61
CA VAL A 130 -0.33 -14.99 18.30
C VAL A 130 0.29 -16.08 19.16
N ASN A 131 1.53 -16.48 18.83
CA ASN A 131 2.31 -17.38 19.66
C ASN A 131 3.22 -16.59 20.60
N MET A 132 2.77 -16.43 21.85
CA MET A 132 3.52 -15.67 22.86
C MET A 132 4.85 -16.31 23.27
N LYS A 133 5.03 -17.63 23.07
CA LYS A 133 6.27 -18.36 23.40
C LYS A 133 7.35 -18.13 22.36
N THR A 134 7.01 -18.28 21.08
CA THR A 134 7.95 -18.10 19.97
C THR A 134 8.05 -16.65 19.50
N LYS A 135 7.17 -15.76 20.00
CA LYS A 135 7.08 -14.35 19.59
C LYS A 135 6.84 -14.20 18.09
N VAL A 136 6.02 -15.09 17.55
CA VAL A 136 5.62 -15.11 16.14
C VAL A 136 4.12 -14.85 16.06
N VAL A 137 3.74 -13.97 15.14
CA VAL A 137 2.35 -13.75 14.75
C VAL A 137 2.12 -14.45 13.42
N THR A 138 1.03 -15.18 13.30
CA THR A 138 0.65 -15.90 12.08
C THR A 138 -0.65 -15.33 11.55
N PHE A 139 -0.69 -14.99 10.27
CA PHE A 139 -1.93 -14.68 9.56
C PHE A 139 -2.35 -15.88 8.72
N ILE A 140 -3.57 -16.35 8.95
CA ILE A 140 -4.20 -17.39 8.14
C ILE A 140 -5.21 -16.70 7.22
N VAL A 141 -4.81 -16.52 5.97
CA VAL A 141 -5.61 -15.86 4.93
C VAL A 141 -6.38 -16.93 4.16
N GLN A 142 -7.69 -16.78 4.07
CA GLN A 142 -8.59 -17.74 3.42
C GLN A 142 -9.46 -17.02 2.39
N SER A 143 -9.50 -17.57 1.18
CA SER A 143 -10.27 -17.01 0.06
C SER A 143 -11.42 -17.95 -0.31
N ASP A 144 -12.61 -17.40 -0.56
CA ASP A 144 -13.74 -18.17 -1.05
C ASP A 144 -13.68 -18.28 -2.57
N THR A 145 -13.36 -19.48 -3.06
CA THR A 145 -13.31 -19.77 -4.51
C THR A 145 -14.66 -19.78 -5.22
N LYS A 146 -15.77 -19.74 -4.48
CA LYS A 146 -17.14 -19.70 -5.02
C LYS A 146 -17.70 -18.29 -5.09
N ASP A 147 -17.13 -17.36 -4.34
CA ASP A 147 -17.57 -15.97 -4.29
C ASP A 147 -16.57 -15.08 -5.05
N ARG A 148 -16.86 -14.88 -6.34
CA ARG A 148 -16.07 -14.01 -7.21
C ARG A 148 -16.66 -12.60 -7.15
N LEU A 149 -15.85 -11.64 -6.74
CA LEU A 149 -16.28 -10.26 -6.63
C LEU A 149 -16.42 -9.62 -8.02
N SER A 150 -17.52 -8.89 -8.25
CA SER A 150 -17.61 -7.88 -9.31
C SER A 150 -16.96 -6.60 -8.78
N ILE A 151 -15.64 -6.47 -8.95
CA ILE A 151 -14.90 -5.32 -8.43
C ILE A 151 -15.19 -4.11 -9.33
N GLU A 152 -15.69 -3.00 -8.77
CA GLU A 152 -15.58 -1.69 -9.43
C GLU A 152 -14.09 -1.34 -9.48
N GLU A 153 -13.54 -1.11 -10.67
CA GLU A 153 -12.08 -0.99 -10.85
C GLU A 153 -11.44 -0.04 -9.83
N PRO A 154 -10.35 -0.46 -9.13
CA PRO A 154 -9.65 0.41 -8.22
C PRO A 154 -9.11 1.62 -9.00
N PHE A 155 -9.36 2.82 -8.47
CA PHE A 155 -9.12 4.08 -9.17
C PHE A 155 -7.68 4.38 -9.61
N THR A 156 -6.69 3.55 -9.27
CA THR A 156 -5.32 3.55 -9.82
C THR A 156 -4.46 2.56 -9.00
N HIS A 157 -3.68 1.71 -9.68
CA HIS A 157 -2.65 0.89 -9.04
C HIS A 157 -1.55 1.81 -8.48
N PHE A 158 -1.18 1.64 -7.21
CA PHE A 158 -0.02 2.32 -6.64
C PHE A 158 1.24 1.59 -7.13
N VAL A 159 2.14 2.31 -7.80
CA VAL A 159 3.44 1.79 -8.24
C VAL A 159 4.50 2.28 -7.26
N MET A 160 5.08 1.36 -6.48
CA MET A 160 6.27 1.64 -5.68
C MET A 160 7.46 1.82 -6.65
N SER A 161 7.94 3.04 -6.85
CA SER A 161 9.12 3.29 -7.68
C SER A 161 10.40 3.24 -6.84
N ASP A 162 11.28 2.28 -7.13
CA ASP A 162 12.65 2.24 -6.62
C ASP A 162 13.49 3.30 -7.36
N ASP A 163 13.52 4.55 -6.88
CA ASP A 163 14.34 5.60 -7.48
C ASP A 163 15.77 5.62 -6.88
N GLU A 164 16.69 4.90 -7.53
CA GLU A 164 18.14 5.15 -7.43
C GLU A 164 18.79 5.56 -8.78
N ASN A 165 18.02 5.89 -9.84
CA ASN A 165 18.64 6.18 -11.15
C ASN A 165 17.97 7.26 -12.00
N LYS A 166 17.67 8.41 -11.40
CA LYS A 166 16.99 9.54 -12.05
C LYS A 166 17.93 10.72 -12.38
N GLU A 167 19.13 10.46 -12.89
CA GLU A 167 20.01 11.54 -13.38
C GLU A 167 20.48 11.40 -14.83
N LYS A 168 20.16 10.32 -15.57
CA LYS A 168 20.67 10.12 -16.94
C LYS A 168 19.71 10.37 -18.09
N SER A 169 18.45 10.76 -17.84
CA SER A 169 17.48 10.98 -18.94
C SER A 169 17.28 12.43 -19.35
N ILE A 170 17.88 13.41 -18.64
CA ILE A 170 17.73 14.84 -18.96
C ILE A 170 18.82 15.29 -19.93
N MET A 171 19.02 14.58 -21.05
CA MET A 171 19.82 15.06 -22.18
C MET A 171 19.45 14.23 -23.40
N ASN A 172 18.37 14.64 -24.08
CA ASN A 172 18.14 14.51 -25.53
C ASN A 172 16.64 14.45 -25.84
N SER A 173 15.97 15.60 -25.88
CA SER A 173 14.92 15.89 -26.87
C SER A 173 14.35 17.28 -26.58
N ASP A 174 14.85 18.31 -27.27
CA ASP A 174 14.11 19.56 -27.50
C ASP A 174 14.74 20.31 -28.68
N VAL A 175 14.22 20.06 -29.89
CA VAL A 175 14.14 21.07 -30.96
C VAL A 175 12.78 20.89 -31.64
N PRO A 176 11.84 21.86 -31.54
CA PRO A 176 10.62 21.83 -32.33
C PRO A 176 10.79 22.63 -33.64
N GLU A 177 10.44 22.00 -34.77
CA GLU A 177 10.10 22.66 -36.03
C GLU A 177 8.81 23.49 -35.86
N GLN A 178 8.80 24.71 -36.40
CA GLN A 178 7.59 25.53 -36.57
C GLN A 178 7.30 25.78 -38.05
N ASP A 179 6.01 25.74 -38.34
CA ASP A 179 5.29 25.63 -39.61
C ASP A 179 5.26 26.94 -40.43
N GLU A 180 5.12 26.80 -41.75
CA GLU A 180 5.07 27.85 -42.77
C GLU A 180 3.66 28.45 -42.95
N SER A 181 3.60 29.77 -43.22
CA SER A 181 2.83 30.46 -44.29
C SER A 181 2.68 31.95 -43.90
N VAL A 182 2.88 32.95 -44.76
CA VAL A 182 2.15 33.26 -45.99
C VAL A 182 2.99 34.15 -46.92
N LEU A 183 2.85 33.92 -48.23
CA LEU A 183 3.47 34.58 -49.39
C LEU A 183 3.09 36.06 -49.60
N ALA A 184 4.01 36.87 -50.17
CA ALA A 184 3.94 37.29 -51.58
C ALA A 184 4.98 38.37 -51.99
N SER A 185 5.79 38.00 -52.98
CA SER A 185 6.32 38.82 -54.10
C SER A 185 7.17 40.08 -53.83
N ARG A 186 8.41 40.09 -54.33
CA ARG A 186 8.76 40.69 -55.64
C ARG A 186 10.25 40.61 -55.98
N SER A 187 10.49 40.22 -57.22
CA SER A 187 11.55 40.65 -58.14
C SER A 187 12.91 39.96 -58.10
N SER A 188 13.30 39.45 -59.28
CA SER A 188 14.51 38.72 -59.59
C SER A 188 15.59 39.61 -60.21
N ARG A 189 16.85 39.24 -59.94
CA ARG A 189 18.04 39.19 -60.82
C ARG A 189 18.70 40.46 -61.42
N HIS A 190 20.04 40.38 -61.32
CA HIS A 190 21.12 40.90 -62.21
C HIS A 190 21.37 42.43 -62.14
N GLU A 191 22.58 42.97 -62.21
CA GLU A 191 23.91 42.53 -62.66
C GLU A 191 24.96 43.58 -62.19
N LEU A 192 26.24 43.18 -62.13
CA LEU A 192 27.48 43.99 -62.02
C LEU A 192 27.75 44.76 -60.71
#